data_AF-A0A183CSK7-F1
#
_entry.id   AF-A0A183CSK7-F1
#
_cell.length_a   1.000
_cell.length_b   1.000
_cell.length_c   1.000
_cell.angle_alpha   90.00
_cell.angle_beta   90.00
_cell.angle_gamma   90.00
#
_symmetry.space_group_name_H-M   'P 1'
#
loop_
_entity.id
_entity.type
_entity.pdbx_description
1 polymer ?
#
loop_
_entity_poly.entity_id
_entity_poly.type
_entity_poly.pdbx_seq_one_letter_code
_entity_poly.pdbx_strand_id
1 'polypeptide(L)'
;SFANASERANFIIKFLEDDGFVPFELNNNWTGERLTFRRIDKNKWLLVRCPLAREEDKWANWEKEAIQWESDRQWNFIAIDIVDRDIGDVYDG
;
A
#
# COMPACT_ATOMS: atom_id res chain seq x y z
N SER A 1 4.99 2.75 -12.87
CA SER A 1 5.50 2.13 -11.63
C SER A 1 5.83 3.20 -10.60
N PHE A 2 5.83 2.91 -9.29
CA PHE A 2 6.14 3.89 -8.24
C PHE A 2 7.52 4.55 -8.43
N ALA A 3 8.53 3.78 -8.84
CA ALA A 3 9.88 4.27 -9.09
C ALA A 3 9.97 5.31 -10.22
N ASN A 4 9.09 5.23 -11.22
CA ASN A 4 9.05 6.14 -12.37
C ASN A 4 7.96 7.21 -12.26
N ALA A 5 7.24 7.28 -11.13
CA ALA A 5 6.21 8.29 -10.93
C ALA A 5 6.84 9.68 -10.86
N SER A 6 6.27 10.64 -11.60
CA SER A 6 6.65 12.05 -11.58
C SER A 6 5.79 12.88 -10.63
N GLU A 7 4.59 12.38 -10.31
CA GLU A 7 3.62 13.06 -9.45
C GLU A 7 3.61 12.45 -8.04
N ARG A 8 3.48 13.33 -7.05
CA ARG A 8 3.33 12.97 -5.63
C ARG A 8 1.90 12.51 -5.34
N ALA A 9 1.76 11.47 -4.52
CA ALA A 9 0.48 10.97 -4.05
C ALA A 9 0.63 10.36 -2.66
N ASN A 10 -0.40 10.52 -1.83
CA ASN A 10 -0.43 10.02 -0.46
C ASN A 10 -1.64 9.14 -0.26
N PHE A 11 -1.45 7.90 0.19
CA PHE A 11 -2.55 7.00 0.49
C PHE A 11 -2.16 5.95 1.52
N ILE A 12 -3.18 5.43 2.19
CA ILE A 12 -3.11 4.27 3.08
C ILE A 12 -4.19 3.31 2.59
N ILE A 13 -3.79 2.14 2.14
CA ILE A 13 -4.70 1.10 1.63
C ILE A 13 -4.54 -0.13 2.51
N LYS A 14 -5.67 -0.69 2.94
CA LYS A 14 -5.71 -1.94 3.71
C LYS A 14 -6.21 -3.08 2.81
N PHE A 15 -5.50 -4.20 2.84
CA PHE A 15 -5.86 -5.44 2.16
C PHE A 15 -6.32 -6.47 3.19
N LEU A 16 -7.30 -7.29 2.80
CA LEU A 16 -7.83 -8.42 3.56
C LEU A 16 -7.52 -9.68 2.75
N GLU A 17 -6.35 -10.27 2.93
CA GLU A 17 -5.90 -11.43 2.15
C GLU A 17 -4.96 -12.30 2.98
N ASP A 18 -5.09 -13.62 2.79
CA ASP A 18 -4.52 -14.66 3.67
C ASP A 18 -3.05 -14.94 3.31
N ASP A 19 -2.71 -15.13 2.02
CA ASP A 19 -1.43 -15.74 1.66
C ASP A 19 -0.85 -15.25 0.33
N GLY A 20 0.49 -15.26 0.23
CA GLY A 20 1.25 -15.00 -1.00
C GLY A 20 1.93 -13.63 -1.07
N PHE A 21 1.55 -12.67 -0.23
CA PHE A 21 2.18 -11.36 -0.20
C PHE A 21 3.55 -11.35 0.50
N VAL A 22 4.48 -10.59 -0.09
CA VAL A 22 5.82 -10.36 0.46
C VAL A 22 5.94 -8.88 0.86
N PRO A 23 6.37 -8.56 2.09
CA PRO A 23 6.56 -7.18 2.50
C PRO A 23 7.69 -6.53 1.71
N PHE A 24 7.55 -5.24 1.41
CA PHE A 24 8.59 -4.47 0.74
C PHE A 24 8.59 -3.01 1.19
N GLU A 25 9.73 -2.36 0.97
CA GLU A 25 9.88 -0.92 1.10
C GLU A 25 10.60 -0.39 -0.13
N LEU A 26 10.01 0.62 -0.78
CA LEU A 26 10.57 1.29 -1.94
C LEU A 26 10.66 2.80 -1.65
N ASN A 27 11.77 3.41 -2.05
CA ASN A 27 11.95 4.86 -1.98
C ASN A 27 12.03 5.43 -3.40
N ASN A 28 11.28 6.51 -3.63
CA ASN A 28 11.39 7.32 -4.84
C ASN A 28 12.08 8.63 -4.46
N ASN A 29 13.38 8.73 -4.78
CA ASN A 29 14.19 9.92 -4.50
C ASN A 29 13.82 11.12 -5.38
N TRP A 30 13.16 10.90 -6.52
CA TRP A 30 12.70 11.95 -7.42
C TRP A 30 11.51 12.70 -6.82
N THR A 31 10.47 11.95 -6.40
CA THR A 31 9.30 12.55 -5.76
C THR A 31 9.53 12.87 -4.28
N GLY A 32 10.51 12.22 -3.65
CA GLY A 32 10.77 12.34 -2.22
C GLY A 32 9.73 11.57 -1.40
N GLU A 33 9.38 10.36 -1.84
CA GLU A 33 8.33 9.53 -1.23
C GLU A 33 8.84 8.13 -0.91
N ARG A 34 8.12 7.46 0.01
CA ARG A 34 8.30 6.07 0.38
C ARG A 34 7.00 5.31 0.15
N LEU A 35 7.11 4.09 -0.36
CA LEU A 35 6.04 3.12 -0.46
C LEU A 35 6.40 1.89 0.38
N THR A 36 5.65 1.64 1.44
CA THR A 36 5.84 0.48 2.32
C THR A 36 4.64 -0.45 2.23
N PHE A 37 4.89 -1.74 2.06
CA PHE A 37 3.89 -2.79 2.14
C PHE A 37 4.27 -3.76 3.26
N ARG A 38 3.39 -3.91 4.26
CA ARG A 38 3.68 -4.72 5.43
C ARG A 38 2.44 -5.42 5.99
N ARG A 39 2.66 -6.57 6.61
CA ARG A 39 1.63 -7.31 7.34
C ARG A 39 1.35 -6.65 8.69
N ILE A 40 0.08 -6.44 9.01
CA ILE A 40 -0.38 -5.82 10.27
C ILE A 40 -1.15 -6.79 11.17
N ASP A 41 -1.70 -7.86 10.61
CA ASP A 41 -2.42 -8.94 11.29
C ASP A 41 -2.32 -10.23 10.43
N LYS A 42 -2.84 -11.36 10.89
CA LYS A 42 -2.75 -12.66 10.20
C LYS A 42 -3.11 -12.55 8.71
N ASN A 43 -4.24 -11.89 8.41
CA ASN A 43 -4.82 -11.80 7.06
C ASN A 43 -4.98 -10.33 6.62
N LYS A 44 -4.19 -9.41 7.20
CA LYS A 44 -4.33 -7.98 6.93
C LYS A 44 -2.99 -7.37 6.58
N TRP A 45 -2.98 -6.63 5.49
CA TRP A 45 -1.80 -5.94 4.99
C TRP A 45 -2.09 -4.46 4.82
N LEU A 46 -1.06 -3.64 4.96
CA LEU A 46 -1.14 -2.20 4.83
C LEU A 46 -0.12 -1.72 3.79
N LEU A 47 -0.61 -1.03 2.77
CA LEU A 47 0.20 -0.32 1.80
C LEU A 47 0.12 1.18 2.08
N VAL A 48 1.28 1.79 2.32
CA VAL A 48 1.39 3.20 2.66
C VAL A 48 2.30 3.88 1.67
N ARG A 49 1.77 4.85 0.92
CA ARG A 49 2.57 5.81 0.14
C ARG A 49 2.57 7.14 0.86
N CYS A 50 3.74 7.62 1.26
CA CYS A 50 3.88 8.85 2.02
C CYS A 50 5.12 9.65 1.60
N PRO A 51 5.19 10.96 1.90
CA PRO A 51 6.43 11.72 1.77
C PRO A 51 7.53 11.13 2.67
N LEU A 52 8.79 11.24 2.23
CA LEU A 52 9.98 10.87 3.02
C LEU A 52 10.15 11.79 4.23
N ALA A 53 9.93 13.10 4.03
CA ALA A 53 9.83 14.06 5.12
C ALA A 53 8.37 14.20 5.53
N ARG A 54 7.95 13.42 6.53
CA ARG A 54 6.57 13.41 7.03
C ARG A 54 6.50 13.65 8.54
N GLU A 55 5.38 14.19 8.98
CA GLU A 55 5.05 14.31 10.41
C GLU A 55 4.65 12.92 10.95
N GLU A 56 5.59 12.22 11.59
CA GLU A 56 5.41 10.83 12.03
C GLU A 56 4.19 10.65 12.94
N ASP A 57 3.89 11.60 13.83
CA ASP A 57 2.74 11.51 14.75
C ASP A 57 1.41 11.50 13.99
N LYS A 58 1.29 12.34 12.98
CA LYS A 58 0.08 12.41 12.15
C LYS A 58 -0.10 11.17 11.30
N TRP A 59 0.98 10.65 10.73
CA TRP A 59 0.95 9.40 9.98
C TRP A 59 0.65 8.21 10.86
N ALA A 60 1.21 8.14 12.07
CA ALA A 60 0.88 7.11 13.04
C ALA A 60 -0.61 7.11 13.39
N ASN A 61 -1.22 8.30 13.55
CA ASN A 61 -2.66 8.41 13.79
C ASN A 61 -3.49 7.92 12.59
N TRP A 62 -3.16 8.35 11.37
CA TRP A 62 -3.86 7.90 10.17
C TRP A 62 -3.70 6.39 9.90
N GLU A 63 -2.50 5.84 10.12
CA GLU A 63 -2.26 4.39 10.01
C GLU A 63 -3.10 3.63 11.04
N LYS A 64 -3.17 4.12 12.28
CA LYS A 64 -4.02 3.52 13.33
C LYS A 64 -5.50 3.54 12.96
N GLU A 65 -6.01 4.67 12.45
CA GLU A 65 -7.39 4.79 11.98
C GLU A 65 -7.69 3.81 10.84
N ALA A 66 -6.80 3.70 9.86
CA ALA A 66 -6.95 2.78 8.73
C ALA A 66 -6.94 1.29 9.18
N ILE A 67 -6.09 0.94 10.15
CA ILE A 67 -6.04 -0.41 10.72
C ILE A 67 -7.35 -0.74 11.45
N GLN A 68 -7.82 0.17 12.31
CA GLN A 68 -9.03 0.00 13.13
C GLN A 68 -10.33 0.08 12.32
N TRP A 69 -10.28 0.57 11.09
CA TRP A 69 -11.46 0.68 10.22
C TRP A 69 -12.11 -0.69 9.94
N GLU A 70 -13.24 -1.02 10.56
CA GLU A 70 -13.97 -2.26 10.24
C GLU A 70 -14.67 -2.15 8.88
N SER A 71 -14.25 -3.00 7.93
CA SER A 71 -14.82 -3.14 6.58
C SER A 71 -16.33 -3.34 6.61
N ASP A 72 -16.83 -4.01 7.64
CA ASP A 72 -18.21 -4.50 7.75
C ASP A 72 -19.23 -3.36 7.95
N ARG A 73 -18.76 -2.15 8.30
CA ARG A 73 -19.62 -1.02 8.67
C ARG A 73 -19.90 -0.05 7.54
N GLN A 74 -19.22 -0.14 6.40
CA GLN A 74 -19.48 0.74 5.25
C GLN A 74 -19.28 0.03 3.91
N TRP A 75 -20.26 0.18 3.02
CA TRP A 75 -20.30 -0.36 1.65
C TRP A 75 -19.34 0.36 0.67
N ASN A 76 -18.38 1.14 1.18
CA ASN A 76 -17.34 1.81 0.39
C ASN A 76 -16.08 0.93 0.32
N PHE A 77 -16.27 -0.35 -0.03
CA PHE A 77 -15.17 -1.29 -0.25
C PHE A 77 -14.96 -1.47 -1.75
N ILE A 78 -13.73 -1.23 -2.21
CA ILE A 78 -13.35 -1.54 -3.58
C ILE A 78 -12.68 -2.92 -3.54
N ALA A 79 -13.41 -3.94 -3.99
CA ALA A 79 -12.84 -5.25 -4.26
C ALA A 79 -12.07 -5.18 -5.57
N ILE A 80 -10.75 -5.30 -5.50
CA ILE A 80 -9.89 -5.38 -6.70
C ILE A 80 -9.38 -6.82 -6.76
N ASP A 81 -9.82 -7.55 -7.77
CA ASP A 81 -9.28 -8.87 -8.09
C ASP A 81 -8.09 -8.64 -9.04
N ILE A 82 -6.88 -9.01 -8.60
CA ILE A 82 -5.67 -8.90 -9.43
C ILE A 82 -5.34 -10.31 -9.92
N VAL A 83 -5.77 -10.61 -11.14
CA VAL A 83 -5.45 -11.88 -11.79
C VAL A 83 -4.01 -11.82 -12.29
N ASP A 84 -3.23 -12.88 -12.06
CA ASP A 84 -1.79 -13.02 -12.39
C ASP A 84 -1.36 -12.50 -13.78
N ARG A 85 -2.29 -12.43 -14.74
CA ARG A 85 -2.02 -11.97 -16.11
C ARG A 85 -1.62 -10.49 -16.21
N ASP A 86 -1.87 -9.71 -15.16
CA ASP A 86 -1.61 -8.26 -15.16
C ASP A 86 -0.33 -7.87 -14.37
N ILE A 87 0.38 -8.85 -13.79
CA ILE A 87 1.65 -8.61 -13.07
C ILE A 87 2.83 -9.13 -13.88
N GLY A 88 3.28 -8.30 -14.83
CA GLY A 88 4.63 -8.37 -15.42
C GLY A 88 4.66 -8.93 -16.85
N ASP A 89 5.30 -8.17 -17.75
CA ASP A 89 5.72 -8.70 -19.04
C ASP A 89 6.66 -9.89 -18.82
N VAL A 90 6.28 -11.05 -19.34
CA VAL A 90 7.18 -12.18 -19.52
C VAL A 90 8.21 -11.74 -20.56
N TYR A 91 9.43 -11.44 -20.12
CA TYR A 91 10.57 -11.45 -21.03
C TYR A 91 10.81 -12.90 -21.46
N ASP A 92 10.14 -13.32 -22.53
CA ASP A 92 10.54 -14.49 -23.30
C ASP A 92 11.83 -14.13 -24.04
N GLY A 93 12.91 -14.86 -23.71
CA GLY A 93 14.16 -14.88 -24.46
C GLY A 93 14.11 -15.86 -25.62
#